data_AF-Q3M2W6-F1
#
_entry.id   AF-Q3M2W6-F1
#
_cell.length_a   1.000
_cell.length_b   1.000
_cell.length_c   1.000
_cell.angle_alpha   90.00
_cell.angle_beta   90.00
_cell.angle_gamma   90.00
#
_symmetry.space_group_name_H-M   'P 1'
#
loop_
_entity.id
_entity.type
_entity.pdbx_description
1 polymer ?
#
loop_
_entity_poly.entity_id
_entity_poly.type
_entity_poly.pdbx_seq_one_letter_code
_entity_poly.pdbx_strand_id
1 'polypeptide(L)'
;MVNTQPIFIKNPIIWTVTLTNEVVNRSPGAAVPKLLGTAGTNGTLIEAIQAYPLGDIVASPLRIFLKAPSSSDYVLLAETSLTSVSGSGNTTAIANYPIEVTLPRILFPASQTPATPNRGLRLPTGYALYAALGTATAGVIVTATGGDY
;
A
#
# COMPACT_ATOMS: atom_id res chain seq x y z
N MET A 1 -25.05 1.80 -17.33
CA MET A 1 -25.93 1.85 -16.14
C MET A 1 -25.20 2.66 -15.07
N VAL A 2 -25.85 3.69 -14.52
CA VAL A 2 -25.30 4.46 -13.39
C VAL A 2 -25.53 3.66 -12.11
N ASN A 3 -24.52 3.57 -11.25
CA ASN A 3 -24.66 2.95 -9.94
C ASN A 3 -25.56 3.85 -9.06
N THR A 4 -26.74 3.36 -8.70
CA THR A 4 -27.74 4.09 -7.90
C THR A 4 -27.66 3.79 -6.41
N GLN A 5 -26.80 2.86 -5.99
CA GLN A 5 -26.60 2.52 -4.57
C GLN A 5 -25.32 3.16 -4.03
N PRO A 6 -25.33 3.69 -2.79
CA PRO A 6 -24.11 4.17 -2.18
C PRO A 6 -23.10 3.02 -2.07
N ILE A 7 -21.85 3.33 -2.38
CA ILE A 7 -20.74 2.38 -2.38
C ILE A 7 -20.27 2.23 -0.92
N PHE A 8 -20.73 1.18 -0.24
CA PHE A 8 -20.30 0.83 1.13
C PHE A 8 -19.53 -0.48 1.12
N ILE A 9 -18.43 -0.54 1.88
CA ILE A 9 -17.65 -1.76 2.08
C ILE A 9 -18.59 -2.85 2.59
N LYS A 10 -18.71 -3.95 1.84
CA LYS A 10 -19.50 -5.12 2.23
C LYS A 10 -18.65 -6.13 2.98
N ASN A 11 -17.44 -6.36 2.49
CA ASN A 11 -16.50 -7.30 3.09
C ASN A 11 -15.22 -6.56 3.47
N PRO A 12 -14.91 -6.39 4.76
CA PRO A 12 -13.66 -5.79 5.17
C PRO A 12 -12.49 -6.69 4.77
N ILE A 13 -11.38 -6.08 4.37
CA ILE A 13 -10.16 -6.77 3.98
C ILE A 13 -8.97 -6.27 4.80
N ILE A 14 -8.06 -7.20 5.06
CA ILE A 14 -6.71 -6.92 5.56
C ILE A 14 -5.77 -7.74 4.70
N TRP A 15 -4.95 -7.06 3.92
CA TRP A 15 -3.92 -7.66 3.08
C TRP A 15 -2.57 -7.40 3.70
N THR A 16 -1.80 -8.46 3.95
CA THR A 16 -0.50 -8.33 4.60
C THR A 16 0.55 -9.07 3.79
N VAL A 17 1.68 -8.40 3.58
CA VAL A 17 2.83 -8.98 2.90
C VAL A 17 4.12 -8.58 3.60
N THR A 18 5.03 -9.54 3.73
CA THR A 18 6.38 -9.29 4.25
C THR A 18 7.35 -9.09 3.10
N LEU A 19 8.08 -7.98 3.10
CA LEU A 19 9.17 -7.69 2.17
C LEU A 19 10.50 -7.92 2.88
N THR A 20 11.38 -8.74 2.31
CA THR A 20 12.72 -9.03 2.85
C THR A 20 13.82 -8.77 1.84
N ASN A 21 13.55 -9.01 0.55
CA ASN A 21 14.54 -8.90 -0.52
C ASN A 21 13.94 -8.46 -1.86
N GLU A 22 12.66 -8.07 -1.88
CA GLU A 22 11.94 -7.63 -3.06
C GLU A 22 12.31 -6.17 -3.38
N VAL A 23 13.55 -5.99 -3.86
CA VAL A 23 14.10 -4.70 -4.25
C VAL A 23 13.79 -4.44 -5.72
N VAL A 24 12.97 -3.44 -6.00
CA VAL A 24 12.44 -3.17 -7.33
C VAL A 24 12.53 -1.68 -7.64
N ASN A 25 13.11 -1.32 -8.79
CA ASN A 25 13.18 0.06 -9.26
C ASN A 25 11.79 0.64 -9.57
N ARG A 26 11.68 1.97 -9.72
CA ARG A 26 10.41 2.62 -10.10
C ARG A 26 9.81 2.09 -11.41
N SER A 27 10.67 1.63 -12.32
CA SER A 27 10.30 0.81 -13.47
C SER A 27 10.84 -0.60 -13.22
N PRO A 28 9.99 -1.59 -12.91
CA PRO A 28 10.44 -2.89 -12.44
C PRO A 28 11.27 -3.70 -13.43
N GLY A 29 11.06 -3.49 -14.74
CA GLY A 29 11.69 -4.32 -15.78
C GLY A 29 11.37 -5.80 -15.52
N ALA A 30 12.42 -6.62 -15.30
CA ALA A 30 12.28 -8.04 -14.98
C ALA A 30 12.10 -8.33 -13.46
N ALA A 31 12.34 -7.35 -12.59
CA ALA A 31 12.16 -7.54 -11.15
C ALA A 31 10.68 -7.60 -10.81
N VAL A 32 10.31 -8.55 -9.94
CA VAL A 32 8.90 -8.81 -9.61
C VAL A 32 8.62 -8.30 -8.19
N PRO A 33 7.80 -7.24 -8.01
CA PRO A 33 7.35 -6.83 -6.69
C PRO A 33 6.43 -7.91 -6.10
N LYS A 34 6.23 -7.89 -4.78
CA LYS A 34 5.45 -8.92 -4.10
C LYS A 34 3.97 -8.58 -4.09
N LEU A 35 3.11 -9.56 -4.34
CA LEU A 35 1.67 -9.36 -4.28
C LEU A 35 1.25 -8.99 -2.85
N LEU A 36 0.59 -7.85 -2.72
CA LEU A 36 -0.08 -7.42 -1.49
C LEU A 36 -1.51 -7.97 -1.46
N GLY A 37 -2.27 -7.78 -2.54
CA GLY A 37 -3.62 -8.33 -2.66
C GLY A 37 -4.26 -8.03 -4.00
N THR A 38 -5.42 -8.65 -4.24
CA THR A 38 -6.18 -8.52 -5.51
C THR A 38 -7.59 -8.09 -5.20
N ALA A 39 -8.09 -7.11 -5.95
CA ALA A 39 -9.42 -6.57 -5.76
C ALA A 39 -10.52 -7.59 -6.08
N GLY A 40 -11.58 -7.57 -5.27
CA GLY A 40 -12.74 -8.44 -5.41
C GLY A 40 -13.57 -8.19 -6.68
N THR A 41 -14.65 -8.95 -6.84
CA THR A 41 -15.46 -8.98 -8.07
C THR A 41 -16.15 -7.66 -8.43
N ASN A 42 -16.44 -6.80 -7.45
CA ASN A 42 -17.01 -5.46 -7.69
C ASN A 42 -16.00 -4.33 -7.43
N GLY A 43 -14.71 -4.68 -7.33
CA GLY A 43 -13.65 -3.77 -6.93
C GLY A 43 -13.55 -3.60 -5.40
N THR A 44 -12.55 -2.81 -5.02
CA THR A 44 -12.11 -2.66 -3.62
C THR A 44 -11.77 -1.20 -3.37
N LEU A 45 -12.00 -0.70 -2.15
CA LEU A 45 -11.39 0.54 -1.68
C LEU A 45 -10.37 0.19 -0.61
N ILE A 46 -9.14 0.68 -0.81
CA ILE A 46 -8.10 0.68 0.21
C ILE A 46 -8.18 2.01 0.94
N GLU A 47 -8.30 1.95 2.25
CA GLU A 47 -8.43 3.11 3.13
C GLU A 47 -7.07 3.51 3.70
N ALA A 48 -6.22 2.53 4.03
CA ALA A 48 -4.88 2.76 4.52
C ALA A 48 -3.90 1.70 4.03
N ILE A 49 -2.63 2.10 3.89
CA ILE A 49 -1.50 1.20 3.72
C ILE A 49 -0.43 1.63 4.73
N GLN A 50 0.02 0.70 5.55
CA GLN A 50 0.97 0.91 6.63
C GLN A 50 2.14 -0.05 6.48
N ALA A 51 3.33 0.41 6.84
CA ALA A 51 4.54 -0.41 6.86
C ALA A 51 5.13 -0.47 8.27
N TYR A 52 5.49 -1.67 8.70
CA TYR A 52 6.06 -1.96 10.01
C TYR A 52 7.47 -2.55 9.82
N PRO A 53 8.52 -1.92 10.38
CA PRO A 53 9.87 -2.48 10.40
C PRO A 53 9.94 -3.87 11.05
N LEU A 54 10.70 -4.79 10.45
CA LEU A 54 11.03 -6.09 11.05
C LEU A 54 12.35 -6.09 11.84
N GLY A 55 13.15 -5.04 11.65
CA GLY A 55 14.47 -4.89 12.26
C GLY A 55 15.04 -3.51 11.91
N ASP A 56 16.36 -3.41 11.89
CA ASP A 56 17.04 -2.15 11.56
C ASP A 56 16.78 -1.76 10.10
N ILE A 57 16.14 -0.61 9.92
CA ILE A 57 15.83 -0.06 8.61
C ILE A 57 16.89 0.94 8.23
N VAL A 58 17.59 0.66 7.13
CA VAL A 58 18.28 1.71 6.36
C VAL A 58 17.22 2.46 5.55
N ALA A 59 17.31 3.79 5.52
CA ALA A 59 16.35 4.63 4.80
C ALA A 59 16.15 4.13 3.36
N SER A 60 14.90 3.85 2.99
CA SER A 60 14.57 3.15 1.75
C SER A 60 13.21 3.59 1.21
N PRO A 61 13.03 3.71 -0.11
CA PRO A 61 11.69 3.91 -0.68
C PRO A 61 10.84 2.63 -0.52
N LEU A 62 9.67 2.72 0.09
CA LEU A 62 8.60 1.74 -0.09
C LEU A 62 7.79 2.11 -1.33
N ARG A 63 7.64 1.16 -2.25
CA ARG A 63 6.94 1.34 -3.52
C ARG A 63 5.71 0.46 -3.56
N ILE A 64 4.58 1.07 -3.93
CA ILE A 64 3.32 0.37 -4.20
C ILE A 64 3.08 0.43 -5.70
N PHE A 65 2.90 -0.74 -6.31
CA PHE A 65 2.61 -0.91 -7.72
C PHE A 65 1.18 -1.40 -7.92
N LEU A 66 0.61 -1.01 -9.04
CA LEU A 66 -0.67 -1.48 -9.54
C LEU A 66 -0.44 -2.37 -10.76
N LYS A 67 -1.18 -3.48 -10.85
CA LYS A 67 -1.20 -4.35 -12.01
C LYS A 67 -2.63 -4.67 -12.41
N ALA A 68 -2.97 -4.43 -13.68
CA ALA A 68 -4.24 -4.88 -14.25
C ALA A 68 -4.23 -6.41 -14.49
N PRO A 69 -5.38 -7.11 -14.42
CA PRO A 69 -5.42 -8.58 -14.44
C PRO A 69 -4.82 -9.21 -15.72
N SER A 70 -4.87 -8.51 -16.84
CA SER A 70 -4.34 -8.95 -18.14
C SER A 70 -3.02 -8.27 -18.55
N SER A 71 -2.46 -7.42 -17.69
CA SER A 71 -1.21 -6.70 -17.98
C SER A 71 -0.01 -7.48 -17.45
N SER A 72 1.08 -7.53 -18.21
CA SER A 72 2.41 -7.92 -17.69
C SER A 72 3.04 -6.82 -16.85
N ASP A 73 2.64 -5.58 -17.11
CA ASP A 73 3.35 -4.40 -16.63
C ASP A 73 2.83 -3.94 -15.26
N TYR A 74 3.78 -3.52 -14.43
CA TYR A 74 3.54 -2.89 -13.14
C TYR A 74 3.63 -1.37 -13.29
N VAL A 75 2.61 -0.67 -12.81
CA VAL A 75 2.59 0.79 -12.78
C VAL A 75 2.87 1.26 -11.36
N LEU A 76 3.89 2.11 -11.17
CA LEU A 76 4.15 2.73 -9.87
C LEU A 76 2.98 3.63 -9.49
N LEU A 77 2.33 3.32 -8.38
CA LEU A 77 1.16 4.02 -7.91
C LEU A 77 1.49 5.02 -6.80
N ALA A 78 2.28 4.58 -5.83
CA ALA A 78 2.72 5.39 -4.71
C ALA A 78 4.15 5.02 -4.31
N GLU A 79 4.87 6.01 -3.80
CA GLU A 79 6.19 5.82 -3.20
C GLU A 79 6.22 6.61 -1.89
N THR A 80 6.77 6.03 -0.84
CA THR A 80 6.91 6.69 0.46
C THR A 80 8.28 6.34 1.04
N SER A 81 8.97 7.32 1.59
CA SER A 81 10.27 7.09 2.22
C SER A 81 10.10 6.42 3.57
N LEU A 82 10.71 5.25 3.73
CA LEU A 82 10.94 4.65 5.03
C LEU A 82 12.10 5.40 5.70
N THR A 83 11.86 5.97 6.87
CA THR A 83 12.90 6.60 7.70
C THR A 83 13.83 5.53 8.25
N SER A 84 15.10 5.86 8.46
CA SER A 84 15.99 4.92 9.14
C SER A 84 15.54 4.67 10.57
N VAL A 85 15.59 3.41 10.99
CA VAL A 85 15.25 2.98 12.35
C VAL A 85 16.35 2.04 12.80
N SER A 86 16.90 2.26 13.99
CA SER A 86 17.94 1.41 14.59
C SER A 86 17.44 0.84 15.91
N GLY A 87 17.29 -0.47 15.97
CA GLY A 87 16.83 -1.25 17.12
C GLY A 87 17.81 -1.25 18.28
N SER A 88 19.10 -0.98 18.03
CA SER A 88 20.12 -0.81 19.06
C SER A 88 19.87 0.38 20.02
N GLY A 89 18.98 1.32 19.67
CA GLY A 89 18.65 2.49 20.50
C GLY A 89 17.23 2.52 21.07
N ASN A 90 16.28 1.73 20.52
CA ASN A 90 14.88 1.76 20.95
C ASN A 90 14.06 0.58 20.37
N THR A 91 14.02 -0.56 21.08
CA THR A 91 13.20 -1.73 20.69
C THR A 91 11.71 -1.40 20.54
N THR A 92 11.23 -0.37 21.24
CA THR A 92 9.84 0.14 21.17
C THR A 92 9.57 0.93 19.88
N ALA A 93 10.60 1.51 19.25
CA ALA A 93 10.46 2.28 18.01
C ALA A 93 10.21 1.38 16.77
N ILE A 94 10.71 0.15 16.77
CA ILE A 94 10.49 -0.81 15.68
C ILE A 94 9.04 -1.32 15.67
N ALA A 95 8.41 -1.48 16.84
CA ALA A 95 7.08 -2.08 16.96
C ALA A 95 5.91 -1.10 16.77
N ASN A 96 6.08 0.20 17.06
CA ASN A 96 4.93 1.09 17.31
C ASN A 96 4.75 2.27 16.35
N TYR A 97 5.61 2.45 15.34
CA TYR A 97 5.46 3.55 14.38
C TYR A 97 5.18 3.01 12.98
N PRO A 98 3.90 2.80 12.61
CA PRO A 98 3.56 2.51 11.22
C PRO A 98 3.97 3.68 10.34
N ILE A 99 4.66 3.38 9.26
CA ILE A 99 4.93 4.36 8.20
C ILE A 99 3.74 4.30 7.25
N GLU A 100 2.95 5.37 7.22
CA GLU A 100 1.76 5.46 6.38
C GLU A 100 2.13 5.84 4.94
N VAL A 101 1.64 5.07 3.97
CA VAL A 101 1.78 5.41 2.56
C VAL A 101 0.76 6.48 2.20
N THR A 102 1.20 7.55 1.56
CA THR A 102 0.29 8.63 1.15
C THR A 102 -0.58 8.17 -0.03
N LEU A 103 -1.86 7.89 0.25
CA LEU A 103 -2.85 7.54 -0.77
C LEU A 103 -3.44 8.78 -1.47
N PRO A 104 -3.95 8.64 -2.71
CA PRO A 104 -4.59 9.73 -3.42
C PRO A 104 -5.86 10.21 -2.69
N ARG A 105 -6.26 11.47 -2.95
CA ARG A 105 -7.52 12.00 -2.42
C ARG A 105 -8.69 11.31 -3.09
N ILE A 106 -9.71 10.94 -2.31
CA ILE A 106 -10.99 10.47 -2.83
C ILE A 106 -12.05 11.55 -2.65
N LEU A 107 -12.88 11.71 -3.68
CA LEU A 107 -13.98 12.66 -3.68
C LEU A 107 -15.13 12.05 -2.87
N PHE A 108 -15.39 12.64 -1.71
CA PHE A 108 -16.64 12.63 -0.92
C PHE A 108 -16.76 11.77 0.37
N PRO A 109 -17.36 12.37 1.43
CA PRO A 109 -17.53 13.81 1.59
C PRO A 109 -16.13 14.42 1.74
N ALA A 110 -15.84 15.49 1.00
CA ALA A 110 -14.64 16.27 1.26
C ALA A 110 -14.71 16.66 2.74
N SER A 111 -13.68 16.32 3.53
CA SER A 111 -13.56 16.88 4.87
C SER A 111 -13.76 18.39 4.73
N GLN A 112 -14.72 18.95 5.46
CA GLN A 112 -15.01 20.39 5.43
C GLN A 112 -13.82 21.21 5.96
N THR A 113 -12.82 20.53 6.53
CA THR A 113 -11.51 21.09 6.85
C THR A 113 -10.48 20.68 5.77
N PRO A 114 -9.91 21.64 5.03
CA PRO A 114 -8.85 21.40 4.03
C PRO A 114 -7.61 20.66 4.57
N ALA A 115 -7.46 20.61 5.91
CA ALA A 115 -6.32 20.05 6.62
C ALA A 115 -6.25 18.50 6.58
N THR A 116 -7.38 17.79 6.43
CA THR A 116 -7.42 16.32 6.47
C THR A 116 -8.30 15.77 5.34
N PRO A 117 -7.81 15.74 4.08
CA PRO A 117 -8.58 15.17 3.00
C PRO A 117 -8.83 13.67 3.21
N ASN A 118 -10.04 13.20 2.89
CA ASN A 118 -10.27 11.76 2.76
C ASN A 118 -9.37 11.21 1.67
N ARG A 119 -8.54 10.23 2.05
CA ARG A 119 -7.63 9.54 1.15
C ARG A 119 -8.06 8.08 1.06
N GLY A 120 -7.77 7.50 -0.08
CA GLY A 120 -8.07 6.12 -0.34
C GLY A 120 -7.74 5.78 -1.78
N LEU A 121 -7.74 4.50 -2.08
CA LEU A 121 -7.44 4.01 -3.41
C LEU A 121 -8.53 3.06 -3.86
N ARG A 122 -9.26 3.47 -4.89
CA ARG A 122 -10.25 2.62 -5.54
C ARG A 122 -9.55 1.70 -6.55
N LEU A 123 -9.66 0.40 -6.34
CA LEU A 123 -9.18 -0.63 -7.24
C LEU A 123 -10.36 -1.17 -8.07
N PRO A 124 -10.28 -1.14 -9.41
CA PRO A 124 -11.24 -1.85 -10.25
C PRO A 124 -11.14 -3.36 -10.05
N THR A 125 -12.20 -4.08 -10.43
CA THR A 125 -12.25 -5.55 -10.36
C THR A 125 -11.02 -6.20 -10.96
N GLY A 126 -10.41 -7.14 -10.22
CA GLY A 126 -9.27 -7.93 -10.66
C GLY A 126 -7.93 -7.19 -10.73
N TYR A 127 -7.88 -5.89 -10.42
CA TYR A 127 -6.60 -5.19 -10.26
C TYR A 127 -5.91 -5.67 -8.99
N ALA A 128 -4.59 -5.74 -9.02
CA ALA A 128 -3.78 -6.18 -7.89
C ALA A 128 -2.77 -5.12 -7.46
N LEU A 129 -2.57 -5.03 -6.16
CA LEU A 129 -1.53 -4.23 -5.54
C LEU A 129 -0.31 -5.09 -5.25
N TYR A 130 0.85 -4.52 -5.51
CA TYR A 130 2.14 -5.12 -5.20
C TYR A 130 2.99 -4.15 -4.41
N ALA A 131 3.84 -4.66 -3.54
CA ALA A 131 4.76 -3.87 -2.74
C ALA A 131 6.21 -4.31 -2.97
N ALA A 132 7.12 -3.36 -2.91
CA ALA A 132 8.56 -3.63 -2.99
C ALA A 132 9.35 -2.51 -2.30
N LEU A 133 10.58 -2.84 -1.94
CA LEU A 133 11.56 -1.90 -1.41
C LEU A 133 12.38 -1.30 -2.54
N GLY A 134 12.93 -0.11 -2.31
CA GLY A 134 13.82 0.54 -3.26
C GLY A 134 15.30 0.28 -3.01
N THR A 135 15.64 -0.16 -1.80
CA THR A 135 16.96 -0.62 -1.40
C THR A 135 16.81 -1.78 -0.41
N ALA A 136 17.78 -2.69 -0.38
CA ALA A 136 17.75 -3.80 0.57
C ALA A 136 17.83 -3.28 2.02
N THR A 137 17.06 -3.88 2.92
CA THR A 137 16.95 -3.52 4.33
C THR A 137 16.55 -4.75 5.16
N ALA A 138 16.47 -4.66 6.50
CA ALA A 138 16.11 -5.80 7.36
C ALA A 138 14.67 -6.33 7.17
N GLY A 139 13.91 -5.70 6.28
CA GLY A 139 12.57 -6.10 5.88
C GLY A 139 11.46 -5.31 6.56
N VAL A 140 10.29 -5.32 5.94
CA VAL A 140 9.09 -4.62 6.43
C VAL A 140 7.86 -5.48 6.21
N ILE A 141 6.90 -5.40 7.13
CA ILE A 141 5.54 -5.90 6.92
C ILE A 141 4.72 -4.74 6.36
N VAL A 142 4.13 -4.93 5.20
CA VAL A 142 3.19 -3.97 4.60
C VAL A 142 1.78 -4.51 4.77
N THR A 143 0.90 -3.71 5.35
CA THR A 143 -0.51 -4.03 5.55
C THR A 143 -1.37 -3.01 4.85
N ALA A 144 -2.32 -3.46 4.03
CA ALA A 144 -3.40 -2.64 3.48
C ALA A 144 -4.72 -3.01 4.12
N THR A 145 -5.48 -2.01 4.54
CA THR A 145 -6.83 -2.16 5.11
C THR A 145 -7.85 -1.46 4.24
N GLY A 146 -9.04 -2.04 4.14
CA GLY A 146 -10.13 -1.47 3.37
C GLY A 146 -11.27 -2.46 3.22
N GLY A 147 -11.90 -2.48 2.05
CA GLY A 147 -12.99 -3.42 1.79
C GLY A 147 -13.44 -3.55 0.35
N ASP A 148 -14.03 -4.71 0.07
CA ASP A 148 -14.69 -5.02 -1.20
C ASP A 148 -16.15 -4.51 -1.21
N TYR A 149 -16.65 -4.21 -2.40
CA TYR A 149 -18.01 -3.71 -2.65
C TYR A 149 -18.98 -4.76 -3.22
#